data_AF-A0A6I0E974-F1
#
_entry.id   AF-A0A6I0E974-F1
#
_cell.length_a   1.000
_cell.length_b   1.000
_cell.length_c   1.000
_cell.angle_alpha   90.00
_cell.angle_beta   90.00
_cell.angle_gamma   90.00
#
_symmetry.space_group_name_H-M   'P 1'
#
loop_
_entity.id
_entity.type
_entity.pdbx_description
1 polymer ?
#
loop_
_entity_poly.entity_id
_entity_poly.type
_entity_poly.pdbx_seq_one_letter_code
_entity_poly.pdbx_strand_id
1 'polypeptide(L)'
;MGALGTFLLLVVFGAAVGFAMIRYGHTWLGRQMAGATSGGEITYALVGIAGSFMGYHIAGILGIGSELLSYILAVAGAAATVWLWQGR
;
A
#
# COMPACT_ATOMS: atom_id res chain seq x y z
N MET A 1 3.18 -17.39 10.39
CA MET A 1 3.67 -17.79 9.05
C MET A 1 5.20 -17.82 9.00
N GLY A 2 5.83 -18.38 7.95
CA GLY A 2 7.28 -18.23 7.73
C GLY A 2 7.64 -16.86 7.12
N ALA A 3 8.89 -16.40 7.25
CA ALA A 3 9.33 -15.07 6.80
C ALA A 3 9.01 -14.77 5.32
N LEU A 4 9.18 -15.76 4.44
CA LEU A 4 8.81 -15.65 3.02
C LEU A 4 7.30 -15.46 2.81
N GLY A 5 6.46 -16.15 3.59
CA GLY A 5 5.00 -16.01 3.51
C GLY A 5 4.55 -14.61 3.91
N THR A 6 5.09 -14.09 5.01
CA THR A 6 4.84 -12.70 5.44
C THR A 6 5.30 -11.71 4.38
N PHE A 7 6.51 -11.88 3.82
CA PHE A 7 7.02 -11.01 2.76
C PHE A 7 6.07 -10.93 1.56
N LEU A 8 5.63 -12.08 1.04
CA LEU A 8 4.72 -12.13 -0.11
C LEU A 8 3.37 -11.48 0.19
N LEU A 9 2.83 -11.69 1.40
CA LEU A 9 1.57 -11.06 1.81
C LEU A 9 1.68 -9.54 1.86
N LEU A 10 2.76 -9.00 2.41
CA LEU A 10 2.98 -7.54 2.46
C LEU A 10 3.05 -6.96 1.04
N VAL A 11 3.82 -7.60 0.15
CA VAL A 11 3.88 -7.20 -1.27
C VAL A 11 2.49 -7.19 -1.91
N VAL A 12 1.71 -8.26 -1.71
CA VAL A 12 0.35 -8.35 -2.25
C VAL A 12 -0.57 -7.26 -1.68
N PHE A 13 -0.55 -7.03 -0.36
CA PHE A 13 -1.35 -5.98 0.27
C PHE A 13 -1.01 -4.60 -0.26
N GLY A 14 0.28 -4.27 -0.31
CA GLY A 14 0.72 -2.98 -0.78
C GLY A 14 0.43 -2.74 -2.26
N ALA A 15 0.68 -3.73 -3.12
CA ALA A 15 0.37 -3.64 -4.54
C ALA A 15 -1.15 -3.53 -4.78
N ALA A 16 -1.96 -4.33 -4.08
CA ALA A 16 -3.41 -4.29 -4.20
C ALA A 16 -3.98 -2.94 -3.76
N VAL A 17 -3.51 -2.39 -2.64
CA VAL A 17 -3.93 -1.06 -2.16
C VAL A 17 -3.48 0.04 -3.13
N GLY A 18 -2.22 0.04 -3.55
CA GLY A 18 -1.70 1.01 -4.51
C GLY A 18 -2.51 1.02 -5.81
N PHE A 19 -2.76 -0.16 -6.38
CA PHE A 19 -3.56 -0.30 -7.59
C PHE A 19 -5.03 0.10 -7.38
N ALA A 20 -5.65 -0.30 -6.26
CA ALA A 20 -7.03 0.04 -5.96
C ALA A 20 -7.21 1.56 -5.85
N MET A 21 -6.32 2.26 -5.14
CA MET A 21 -6.44 3.70 -4.94
C MET A 21 -6.22 4.49 -6.23
N ILE A 22 -5.41 3.99 -7.15
CA ILE A 22 -5.37 4.49 -8.53
C ILE A 22 -6.71 4.22 -9.20
N ARG A 23 -7.08 2.95 -9.35
CA ARG A 23 -8.24 2.53 -10.15
C ARG A 23 -9.55 3.21 -9.73
N TYR A 24 -9.75 3.40 -8.43
CA TYR A 24 -10.94 4.04 -7.86
C TYR A 24 -10.81 5.57 -7.71
N GLY A 25 -9.60 6.13 -7.65
CA GLY A 25 -9.38 7.59 -7.68
C GLY A 25 -9.61 8.23 -9.06
N HIS A 26 -9.66 7.40 -10.12
CA HIS A 26 -9.76 7.84 -11.51
C HIS A 26 -11.10 8.49 -11.90
N THR A 27 -12.18 8.40 -11.12
CA THR A 27 -13.46 9.04 -11.47
C THR A 27 -13.43 10.57 -11.32
N TRP A 28 -12.53 11.12 -10.50
CA TRP A 28 -12.33 12.58 -10.35
C TRP A 28 -11.04 13.08 -11.02
N LEU A 29 -9.93 12.34 -10.90
CA LEU A 29 -8.59 12.68 -11.44
C LEU A 29 -8.28 12.13 -12.85
N GLY A 30 -9.04 11.15 -13.34
CA GLY A 30 -8.84 10.53 -14.66
C GLY A 30 -9.02 11.50 -15.84
N ARG A 31 -9.63 12.67 -15.60
CA ARG A 31 -9.68 13.78 -16.58
C ARG A 31 -8.38 14.59 -16.67
N GLN A 32 -7.50 14.56 -15.67
CA GLN A 32 -6.22 15.29 -15.68
C GLN A 32 -5.00 14.40 -15.98
N MET A 33 -5.09 13.10 -15.75
CA MET A 33 -3.95 12.16 -15.85
C MET A 33 -3.96 11.26 -17.11
N ALA A 34 -4.91 11.41 -18.03
CA ALA A 34 -5.01 10.62 -19.26
C ALA A 34 -3.78 10.72 -20.21
N GLY A 35 -2.79 11.55 -19.89
CA GLY A 35 -1.53 11.66 -20.63
C GLY A 35 -0.34 10.83 -20.09
N ALA A 36 -0.42 10.14 -18.94
CA ALA A 36 0.76 9.59 -18.23
C ALA A 36 0.69 8.08 -17.88
N THR A 37 -0.08 7.30 -18.63
CA THR A 37 -0.73 6.04 -18.22
C THR A 37 0.14 4.76 -18.21
N SER A 38 1.37 4.77 -17.70
CA SER A 38 2.04 3.50 -17.33
C SER A 38 3.05 3.61 -16.19
N GLY A 39 3.87 4.67 -16.18
CA GLY A 39 4.85 4.90 -15.11
C GLY A 39 4.20 5.24 -13.76
N GLY A 40 3.04 5.91 -13.79
CA GLY A 40 2.28 6.24 -12.57
C GLY A 40 1.79 4.99 -11.83
N GLU A 41 1.24 4.00 -12.55
CA GLU A 41 0.65 2.80 -11.96
C GLU A 41 1.66 1.97 -11.16
N ILE A 42 2.85 1.78 -11.75
CA ILE A 42 3.95 1.06 -11.10
C ILE A 42 4.44 1.82 -9.85
N THR A 43 4.53 3.16 -9.94
CA THR A 43 5.01 3.99 -8.82
C THR A 43 4.09 3.86 -7.61
N TYR A 44 2.79 3.98 -7.80
CA TYR A 44 1.81 3.83 -6.72
C TYR A 44 1.77 2.42 -6.12
N ALA A 45 1.95 1.38 -6.95
CA ALA A 45 2.08 0.02 -6.44
C ALA A 45 3.32 -0.13 -5.55
N LEU A 46 4.48 0.40 -5.97
CA LEU A 46 5.71 0.40 -5.18
C LEU A 46 5.56 1.22 -3.88
N VAL A 47 4.91 2.37 -3.93
CA VAL A 47 4.61 3.20 -2.76
C VAL A 47 3.69 2.46 -1.79
N GLY A 48 2.66 1.77 -2.29
CA GLY A 48 1.78 0.93 -1.48
C GLY A 48 2.52 -0.24 -0.83
N ILE A 49 3.42 -0.91 -1.58
CA ILE A 49 4.32 -1.94 -1.03
C ILE A 49 5.14 -1.37 0.12
N ALA A 50 5.82 -0.24 -0.08
CA ALA A 50 6.61 0.39 0.98
C ALA A 50 5.77 0.70 2.24
N GLY A 51 4.56 1.26 2.06
CA GLY A 51 3.64 1.52 3.16
C GLY A 51 3.19 0.26 3.90
N SER A 52 3.01 -0.86 3.19
CA SER A 52 2.65 -2.14 3.81
C SER A 52 3.74 -2.70 4.73
N PHE A 53 5.00 -2.63 4.29
CA PHE A 53 6.15 -3.04 5.10
C PHE A 53 6.27 -2.17 6.34
N MET A 54 6.13 -0.85 6.17
CA MET A 54 6.20 0.09 7.27
C MET A 54 5.11 -0.17 8.31
N GLY A 55 3.85 -0.31 7.88
CA GLY A 55 2.73 -0.60 8.79
C GLY A 55 2.90 -1.90 9.58
N TYR A 56 3.37 -2.96 8.93
CA TYR A 56 3.68 -4.22 9.61
C TYR A 56 4.79 -4.07 10.67
N HIS A 57 5.86 -3.34 10.36
CA HIS A 57 6.99 -3.17 11.28
C HIS A 57 6.65 -2.22 12.42
N ILE A 58 5.81 -1.21 12.18
CA ILE A 58 5.25 -0.35 13.24
C ILE A 58 4.48 -1.20 14.26
N ALA A 59 3.71 -2.20 13.82
CA ALA A 59 3.04 -3.12 14.74
C ALA A 59 4.03 -3.84 15.66
N GLY A 60 5.16 -4.31 15.10
CA GLY A 60 6.25 -4.93 15.87
C GLY A 60 6.91 -3.96 16.86
N ILE A 61 7.17 -2.73 16.44
CA ILE A 61 7.76 -1.67 17.29
C ILE A 61 6.82 -1.32 18.46
N LEU A 62 5.51 -1.29 18.21
CA LEU A 62 4.48 -1.03 19.22
C LEU A 62 4.23 -2.24 20.13
N GLY A 63 4.93 -3.37 19.94
CA GLY A 63 4.79 -4.56 20.78
C GLY A 63 3.48 -5.31 20.57
N ILE A 64 2.85 -5.16 19.41
CA ILE A 64 1.58 -5.81 19.10
C ILE A 64 1.83 -7.29 18.85
N GLY A 65 1.45 -8.15 19.81
CA GLY A 65 1.68 -9.59 19.74
C GLY A 65 0.76 -10.36 18.77
N SER A 66 -0.22 -9.70 18.17
CA SER A 66 -1.18 -10.33 17.25
C SER A 66 -0.73 -10.21 15.79
N GLU A 67 -0.42 -11.34 15.17
CA GLU A 67 -0.02 -11.41 13.75
C GLU A 67 -1.12 -10.86 12.81
N LEU A 68 -2.39 -11.11 13.14
CA LEU A 68 -3.53 -10.56 12.41
C LEU A 68 -3.54 -9.02 12.45
N LEU A 69 -3.27 -8.44 13.62
CA LEU A 69 -3.27 -6.98 13.77
C LEU A 69 -2.10 -6.35 13.02
N SER A 70 -0.95 -7.03 12.95
CA SER A 70 0.19 -6.61 12.14
C SER A 70 -0.13 -6.58 10.65
N TYR A 71 -0.92 -7.54 10.15
CA TYR A 71 -1.41 -7.51 8.76
C TYR A 71 -2.44 -6.41 8.51
N ILE A 72 -3.33 -6.14 9.48
CA ILE A 72 -4.27 -5.01 9.38
C ILE A 72 -3.49 -3.68 9.32
N LEU A 73 -2.47 -3.53 10.16
CA LEU A 73 -1.58 -2.35 10.15
C LEU A 73 -0.77 -2.25 8.86
N ALA A 74 -0.40 -3.37 8.23
CA ALA A 74 0.20 -3.35 6.90
C ALA A 74 -0.75 -2.75 5.86
N VAL A 75 -2.01 -3.19 5.82
CA VAL A 75 -3.00 -2.63 4.89
C VAL A 75 -3.26 -1.15 5.19
N ALA A 76 -3.38 -0.78 6.46
CA ALA A 76 -3.56 0.61 6.87
C ALA A 76 -2.34 1.49 6.51
N GLY A 77 -1.12 0.98 6.70
CA GLY A 77 0.13 1.65 6.35
C GLY A 77 0.26 1.86 4.84
N ALA A 78 -0.11 0.87 4.04
CA ALA A 78 -0.19 1.00 2.58
C ALA A 78 -1.19 2.08 2.16
N ALA A 79 -2.40 2.04 2.73
CA ALA A 79 -3.47 2.98 2.40
C ALA A 79 -3.09 4.42 2.78
N ALA A 80 -2.57 4.62 3.99
CA ALA A 80 -2.15 5.93 4.47
C ALA A 80 -1.00 6.49 3.62
N THR A 81 -0.02 5.66 3.28
CA THR A 81 1.15 6.09 2.47
C THR A 81 0.73 6.49 1.07
N VAL A 82 -0.10 5.68 0.41
CA VAL A 82 -0.62 5.98 -0.93
C VAL A 82 -1.51 7.21 -0.90
N TRP A 83 -2.38 7.35 0.10
CA TRP A 83 -3.23 8.53 0.26
C TRP A 83 -2.41 9.82 0.42
N LEU A 84 -1.38 9.79 1.27
CA LEU A 84 -0.46 10.92 1.45
C LEU A 84 0.31 11.25 0.17
N TRP A 85 0.64 10.23 -0.63
CA TRP A 85 1.30 10.42 -1.92
C TRP A 85 0.36 11.03 -2.96
N GLN A 86 -0.93 10.64 -2.98
CA GLN A 86 -1.93 11.20 -3.91
C GLN A 86 -2.26 12.66 -3.65
N GLY A 87 -2.11 13.13 -2.40
CA GLY A 87 -2.41 14.51 -2.00
C GLY A 87 -1.33 15.53 -2.35
N ARG A 88 -0.25 15.14 -3.03
CA ARG A 88 0.89 16.00 -3.41
C ARG A 88 1.10 15.97 -4.92
#